data_AF-A0A959ESW6-F1
#
_entry.id   AF-A0A959ESW6-F1
#
_cell.length_a   1.000
_cell.length_b   1.000
_cell.length_c   1.000
_cell.angle_alpha   90.00
_cell.angle_beta   90.00
_cell.angle_gamma   90.00
#
_symmetry.space_group_name_H-M   'P 1'
#
loop_
_entity.id
_entity.type
_entity.pdbx_description
1 polymer ?
#
loop_
_entity_poly.entity_id
_entity_poly.type
_entity_poly.pdbx_seq_one_letter_code
_entity_poly.pdbx_strand_id
1 'polypeptide(L)'
;TYPKYSNSLETYDHKHADQDGGHLDPQYEFGYGLSYTTFTYSDLQLRADELTADGQLIVSVTVTNAGRLAGKEVVQLYVSDEVASITPPVKRLRAFQKIELAPGASQTVSFELSPRDLAFVGRDLTWITEPGAFTVRIGDLSGQFSFVGEVVKY
;
A
#
# COMPACT_ATOMS: atom_id res chain seq x y z
N THR A 1 0.83 -14.80 -1.47
CA THR A 1 1.33 -15.26 -0.17
C THR A 1 1.62 -16.74 -0.27
N TYR A 2 2.79 -17.18 0.16
CA TYR A 2 3.10 -18.60 0.24
C TYR A 2 2.82 -19.10 1.67
N PRO A 3 1.94 -20.08 1.85
CA PRO A 3 1.54 -20.52 3.17
C PRO A 3 2.64 -21.35 3.85
N LYS A 4 2.71 -21.28 5.18
CA LYS A 4 3.68 -22.04 5.99
C LYS A 4 3.22 -23.47 6.26
N TYR A 5 1.91 -23.68 6.32
CA TYR A 5 1.26 -24.96 6.56
C TYR A 5 0.19 -25.22 5.50
N SER A 6 -0.11 -26.49 5.20
CA SER A 6 -1.05 -26.84 4.11
C SER A 6 -2.46 -26.25 4.23
N ASN A 7 -2.87 -25.87 5.45
CA ASN A 7 -4.21 -25.30 5.73
C ASN A 7 -4.17 -23.83 6.18
N SER A 8 -3.03 -23.16 6.05
CA SER A 8 -2.93 -21.71 6.20
C SER A 8 -3.38 -21.09 4.88
N LEU A 9 -4.68 -20.75 4.79
CA LEU A 9 -5.32 -20.27 3.57
C LEU A 9 -5.51 -18.74 3.55
N GLU A 10 -4.86 -18.04 4.46
CA GLU A 10 -4.96 -16.60 4.60
C GLU A 10 -4.36 -15.91 3.37
N THR A 11 -5.15 -15.04 2.74
CA THR A 11 -4.71 -14.24 1.60
C THR A 11 -3.99 -12.97 2.08
N TYR A 12 -3.31 -12.28 1.16
CA TYR A 12 -2.57 -11.06 1.54
C TYR A 12 -3.50 -9.92 1.97
N ASP A 13 -4.71 -9.89 1.42
CA ASP A 13 -5.79 -8.94 1.68
C ASP A 13 -6.76 -9.45 2.75
N HIS A 14 -6.24 -10.21 3.72
CA HIS A 14 -6.98 -10.65 4.90
C HIS A 14 -7.48 -9.47 5.72
N LYS A 15 -8.53 -9.71 6.51
CA LYS A 15 -9.05 -8.79 7.51
C LYS A 15 -8.37 -9.04 8.85
N HIS A 16 -8.44 -8.07 9.76
CA HIS A 16 -7.94 -8.27 11.13
C HIS A 16 -8.60 -9.46 11.84
N ALA A 17 -9.87 -9.75 11.54
CA ALA A 17 -10.59 -10.89 12.13
C ALA A 17 -10.15 -12.26 11.58
N ASP A 18 -9.44 -12.30 10.44
CA ASP A 18 -9.01 -13.54 9.80
C ASP A 18 -7.66 -14.04 10.36
N GLN A 19 -7.00 -13.25 11.21
CA GLN A 19 -5.70 -13.59 11.78
C GLN A 19 -5.84 -14.48 13.02
N ASP A 20 -5.37 -15.73 12.94
CA ASP A 20 -5.34 -16.63 14.09
C ASP A 20 -4.36 -16.12 15.15
N GLY A 21 -4.84 -15.86 16.37
CA GLY A 21 -4.03 -15.23 17.44
C GLY A 21 -3.54 -13.81 17.15
N GLY A 22 -4.06 -13.14 16.11
CA GLY A 22 -3.73 -11.74 15.79
C GLY A 22 -2.43 -11.53 15.01
N HIS A 23 -1.88 -12.57 14.36
CA HIS A 23 -0.71 -12.44 13.49
C HIS A 23 -0.81 -13.33 12.24
N LEU A 24 -0.41 -12.78 11.08
CA LEU A 24 -0.21 -13.56 9.86
C LEU A 24 1.22 -14.12 9.86
N ASP A 25 1.39 -15.44 9.80
CA ASP A 25 2.70 -16.12 9.76
C ASP A 25 2.87 -16.93 8.45
N PRO A 26 2.91 -16.27 7.28
CA PRO A 26 3.13 -16.96 6.03
C PRO A 26 4.62 -17.30 5.87
N GLN A 27 4.93 -18.32 5.06
CA GLN A 27 6.32 -18.62 4.72
C GLN A 27 6.97 -17.49 3.91
N TYR A 28 6.19 -16.88 3.00
CA TYR A 28 6.54 -15.68 2.25
C TYR A 28 5.32 -14.79 2.05
N GLU A 29 5.44 -13.52 2.46
CA GLU A 29 4.39 -12.53 2.20
C GLU A 29 4.23 -12.23 0.70
N PHE A 30 3.06 -11.71 0.33
CA PHE A 30 2.88 -11.13 -1.00
C PHE A 30 3.83 -9.95 -1.20
N GLY A 31 4.43 -9.86 -2.38
CA GLY A 31 5.38 -8.80 -2.70
C GLY A 31 6.80 -9.02 -2.16
N TYR A 32 7.05 -10.11 -1.44
CA TYR A 32 8.39 -10.46 -0.95
C TYR A 32 9.31 -10.91 -2.09
N GLY A 33 10.53 -10.37 -2.09
CA GLY A 33 11.59 -10.75 -3.01
C GLY A 33 12.90 -10.10 -2.61
N LEU A 34 13.99 -10.86 -2.68
CA LEU A 34 15.33 -10.36 -2.39
C LEU A 34 16.05 -9.95 -3.68
N SER A 35 17.03 -9.07 -3.52
CA SER A 35 17.98 -8.67 -4.57
C SER A 35 19.41 -8.97 -4.11
N TYR A 36 20.36 -8.96 -5.04
CA TYR A 36 21.80 -9.04 -4.74
C TYR A 36 22.39 -7.67 -4.34
N THR A 37 21.57 -6.64 -4.26
CA THR A 37 21.88 -5.34 -3.66
C THR A 37 20.84 -4.98 -2.61
N THR A 38 21.05 -3.89 -1.87
CA THR A 38 20.16 -3.45 -0.79
C THR A 38 19.54 -2.10 -1.16
N PHE A 39 18.23 -1.97 -1.00
CA PHE A 39 17.51 -0.72 -1.22
C PHE A 39 17.03 -0.15 0.10
N THR A 40 17.15 1.15 0.28
CA THR A 40 16.61 1.88 1.42
C THR A 40 15.55 2.87 0.95
N TYR A 41 14.54 3.05 1.78
CA TYR A 41 13.43 3.97 1.54
C TYR A 41 13.53 5.12 2.55
N SER A 42 13.36 6.34 2.07
CA SER A 42 13.35 7.55 2.90
C SER A 42 12.36 8.58 2.36
N ASP A 43 12.09 9.60 3.17
CA ASP A 43 11.37 10.81 2.75
C ASP A 43 10.00 10.53 2.11
N LEU A 44 9.20 9.66 2.75
CA LEU A 44 7.80 9.50 2.35
C LEU A 44 7.06 10.82 2.54
N GLN A 45 6.47 11.33 1.47
CA GLN A 45 5.75 12.60 1.44
C GLN A 45 4.38 12.41 0.82
N LEU A 46 3.39 13.05 1.45
CA LEU A 46 2.06 13.22 0.92
C LEU A 46 1.92 14.70 0.55
N ARG A 47 1.51 15.00 -0.68
CA ARG A 47 1.39 16.39 -1.13
C ARG A 47 0.22 17.14 -0.46
N ALA A 48 -0.73 16.40 0.10
CA ALA A 48 -1.86 16.91 0.84
C ALA A 48 -2.24 15.92 1.95
N ASP A 49 -2.79 16.44 3.04
CA ASP A 49 -3.31 15.63 4.15
C ASP A 49 -4.79 15.26 3.94
N GLU A 50 -5.42 15.83 2.92
CA GLU A 50 -6.82 15.61 2.55
C GLU A 50 -6.95 15.29 1.06
N LEU A 51 -7.82 14.35 0.73
CA LEU A 51 -8.25 14.00 -0.62
C LEU A 51 -9.75 14.28 -0.76
N THR A 52 -10.12 15.08 -1.76
CA THR A 52 -11.53 15.37 -2.09
C THR A 52 -12.04 14.46 -3.21
N ALA A 53 -13.35 14.41 -3.43
CA ALA A 53 -14.01 13.56 -4.44
C ALA A 53 -13.51 13.75 -5.89
N ASP A 54 -13.06 14.96 -6.24
CA ASP A 54 -12.51 15.29 -7.56
C ASP A 54 -10.98 15.48 -7.52
N GLY A 55 -10.37 15.24 -6.36
CA GLY A 55 -8.96 15.48 -6.10
C GLY A 55 -8.05 14.33 -6.50
N GLN A 56 -6.75 14.59 -6.39
CA GLN A 56 -5.70 13.58 -6.50
C GLN A 56 -4.69 13.79 -5.38
N LEU A 57 -4.28 12.69 -4.76
CA LEU A 57 -3.21 12.68 -3.77
C LEU A 57 -1.94 12.16 -4.43
N ILE A 58 -0.87 12.97 -4.37
CA ILE A 58 0.45 12.55 -4.80
C ILE A 58 1.21 12.03 -3.59
N VAL A 59 1.65 10.77 -3.66
CA VAL A 59 2.49 10.12 -2.66
C VAL A 59 3.85 9.85 -3.28
N SER A 60 4.91 10.35 -2.67
CA SER A 60 6.28 10.16 -3.16
C SER A 60 7.21 9.60 -2.09
N VAL A 61 8.20 8.82 -2.52
CA VAL A 61 9.24 8.26 -1.65
C VAL A 61 10.58 8.29 -2.36
N THR A 62 11.66 8.51 -1.63
CA THR A 62 13.01 8.38 -2.15
C THR A 62 13.50 6.95 -1.94
N VAL A 63 13.96 6.33 -3.03
CA VAL A 63 14.56 4.99 -3.00
C VAL A 63 16.03 5.09 -3.37
N THR A 64 16.89 4.52 -2.54
CA THR A 64 18.34 4.54 -2.74
C THR A 64 18.89 3.12 -2.81
N ASN A 65 19.74 2.84 -3.80
CA ASN A 65 20.52 1.61 -3.83
C ASN A 65 21.75 1.76 -2.93
N ALA A 66 21.68 1.22 -1.72
CA ALA A 66 22.73 1.29 -0.71
C ALA A 66 23.80 0.17 -0.84
N GLY A 67 23.66 -0.73 -1.81
CA GLY A 67 24.62 -1.82 -2.03
C GLY A 67 25.69 -1.50 -3.07
N ARG A 68 26.43 -2.54 -3.49
CA ARG A 68 27.60 -2.43 -4.39
C ARG A 68 27.32 -2.83 -5.83
N LEU A 69 26.14 -3.36 -6.11
CA LEU A 69 25.74 -3.84 -7.43
C LEU A 69 24.50 -3.06 -7.92
N ALA A 70 24.39 -2.89 -9.23
CA ALA A 70 23.16 -2.38 -9.81
C ALA A 70 22.03 -3.39 -9.58
N GLY A 71 20.81 -2.89 -9.44
CA GLY A 71 19.65 -3.76 -9.21
C GLY A 71 18.34 -3.10 -9.60
N LYS A 72 17.29 -3.92 -9.69
CA LYS A 72 15.92 -3.47 -9.92
C LYS A 72 15.12 -3.66 -8.65
N GLU A 73 14.32 -2.65 -8.32
CA GLU A 73 13.45 -2.64 -7.14
C GLU A 73 12.00 -2.43 -7.57
N VAL A 74 11.08 -3.19 -6.96
CA VAL A 74 9.63 -3.01 -7.16
C VAL A 74 9.07 -2.26 -5.96
N VAL A 75 8.91 -0.95 -6.12
CA VAL A 75 8.31 -0.07 -5.12
C VAL A 75 6.81 -0.30 -5.10
N GLN A 76 6.27 -0.70 -3.95
CA GLN A 76 4.86 -1.07 -3.79
C GLN A 76 4.16 -0.09 -2.85
N LEU A 77 3.06 0.50 -3.32
CA LEU A 77 2.22 1.41 -2.54
C LEU A 77 0.94 0.69 -2.09
N TYR A 78 0.81 0.55 -0.78
CA TYR A 78 -0.34 -0.02 -0.10
C TYR A 78 -1.17 1.06 0.57
N VAL A 79 -2.48 0.83 0.64
CA VAL A 79 -3.42 1.68 1.37
C VAL A 79 -4.25 0.84 2.33
N SER A 80 -4.44 1.35 3.54
CA SER A 80 -5.37 0.84 4.54
C SER A 80 -6.48 1.85 4.77
N ASP A 81 -7.70 1.34 4.87
CA ASP A 81 -8.85 2.08 5.31
C ASP A 81 -9.02 1.81 6.81
N GLU A 82 -8.89 2.83 7.64
CA GLU A 82 -8.85 2.65 9.10
C GLU A 82 -10.25 2.29 9.65
N VAL A 83 -11.31 2.83 9.04
CA VAL A 83 -12.70 2.61 9.46
C VAL A 83 -13.61 2.67 8.24
N ALA A 84 -14.25 1.55 7.92
CA ALA A 84 -15.23 1.45 6.84
C ALA A 84 -16.51 0.76 7.30
N SER A 85 -17.62 0.98 6.58
CA SER A 85 -18.91 0.35 6.87
C SER A 85 -18.92 -1.17 6.67
N ILE A 86 -18.00 -1.69 5.86
CA ILE A 86 -17.69 -3.12 5.73
C ILE A 86 -16.25 -3.31 6.17
N THR A 87 -15.99 -4.34 6.99
CA THR A 87 -14.64 -4.62 7.52
C THR A 87 -13.61 -4.63 6.38
N PRO A 88 -12.69 -3.65 6.38
CA PRO A 88 -11.70 -3.54 5.33
C PRO A 88 -10.59 -4.59 5.53
N PRO A 89 -9.91 -4.99 4.45
CA PRO A 89 -8.66 -5.73 4.57
C PRO A 89 -7.59 -4.87 5.27
N VAL A 90 -6.62 -5.50 5.92
CA VAL A 90 -5.55 -4.83 6.68
C VAL A 90 -4.78 -3.85 5.79
N LYS A 91 -4.48 -4.23 4.55
CA LYS A 91 -3.85 -3.38 3.52
C LYS A 91 -4.22 -3.86 2.11
N ARG A 92 -4.31 -2.96 1.14
CA ARG A 92 -4.50 -3.27 -0.29
C ARG A 92 -3.42 -2.63 -1.14
N LEU A 93 -2.85 -3.37 -2.08
CA LEU A 93 -1.93 -2.80 -3.07
C LEU A 93 -2.72 -1.90 -4.02
N ARG A 94 -2.30 -0.65 -4.20
CA ARG A 94 -2.95 0.30 -5.11
C ARG A 94 -2.10 0.65 -6.32
N ALA A 95 -0.78 0.70 -6.15
CA ALA A 95 0.14 0.96 -7.26
C ALA A 95 1.49 0.30 -7.00
N PHE A 96 2.26 0.08 -8.07
CA PHE A 96 3.66 -0.31 -7.97
C PHE A 96 4.46 0.25 -9.15
N GLN A 97 5.76 0.45 -8.95
CA GLN A 97 6.69 0.86 -10.00
C GLN A 97 7.98 0.06 -9.89
N LYS A 98 8.50 -0.40 -11.03
CA LYS A 98 9.78 -1.10 -11.10
C LYS A 98 10.85 -0.13 -11.58
N ILE A 99 11.82 0.16 -10.73
CA ILE A 99 12.93 1.07 -11.03
C ILE A 99 14.25 0.30 -11.12
N GLU A 100 15.26 0.89 -11.74
CA GLU A 100 16.61 0.35 -11.82
C GLU A 100 17.57 1.42 -11.29
N LEU A 101 18.44 1.05 -10.35
CA LEU A 101 19.39 1.96 -9.72
C LEU A 101 20.80 1.39 -9.75
N ALA A 102 21.74 2.21 -10.20
CA ALA A 102 23.17 1.96 -10.01
C ALA A 102 23.54 2.01 -8.52
N PRO A 103 24.68 1.44 -8.10
CA PRO A 103 25.19 1.55 -6.73
C PRO A 103 25.28 3.02 -6.27
N GLY A 104 24.71 3.32 -5.11
CA GLY A 104 24.68 4.68 -4.53
C GLY A 104 23.72 5.66 -5.19
N ALA A 105 22.99 5.28 -6.24
CA ALA A 105 22.01 6.15 -6.88
C ALA A 105 20.69 6.20 -6.08
N SER A 106 20.05 7.36 -6.10
CA SER A 106 18.73 7.60 -5.52
C SER A 106 17.76 8.07 -6.59
N GLN A 107 16.49 7.68 -6.46
CA GLN A 107 15.39 8.14 -7.29
C GLN A 107 14.15 8.38 -6.43
N THR A 108 13.49 9.52 -6.63
CA THR A 108 12.16 9.76 -6.09
C THR A 108 11.12 9.10 -6.98
N VAL A 109 10.30 8.23 -6.39
CA VAL A 109 9.19 7.54 -7.05
C VAL A 109 7.89 8.16 -6.55
N SER A 110 7.03 8.56 -7.49
CA SER A 110 5.76 9.23 -7.20
C SER A 110 4.58 8.43 -7.73
N PHE A 111 3.53 8.36 -6.94
CA PHE A 111 2.26 7.69 -7.24
C PHE A 111 1.12 8.70 -7.12
N GLU A 112 0.11 8.53 -7.95
CA GLU A 112 -1.14 9.29 -7.90
C GLU A 112 -2.24 8.38 -7.38
N LEU A 113 -2.98 8.84 -6.38
CA LEU A 113 -4.16 8.18 -5.84
C LEU A 113 -5.39 9.07 -6.05
N SER A 114 -6.40 8.49 -6.67
CA SER A 114 -7.73 9.06 -6.80
C SER A 114 -8.69 8.45 -5.77
N PRO A 115 -9.85 9.08 -5.51
CA PRO A 115 -10.88 8.48 -4.65
C PRO A 115 -11.34 7.12 -5.15
N ARG A 116 -11.31 6.87 -6.46
CA ARG A 116 -11.67 5.58 -7.06
C ARG A 116 -10.69 4.48 -6.65
N ASP A 117 -9.42 4.82 -6.46
CA ASP A 117 -8.42 3.88 -5.98
C ASP A 117 -8.65 3.49 -4.53
N LEU A 118 -9.39 4.28 -3.75
CA LEU A 118 -9.75 3.95 -2.37
C LEU A 118 -11.00 3.07 -2.26
N ALA A 119 -11.81 3.03 -3.33
CA ALA A 119 -13.13 2.43 -3.33
C ALA A 119 -13.12 0.95 -2.89
N PHE A 120 -14.26 0.52 -2.35
CA PHE A 120 -14.58 -0.87 -2.06
C PHE A 120 -16.04 -1.15 -2.43
N VAL A 121 -16.39 -2.43 -2.52
CA VAL A 121 -17.77 -2.85 -2.83
C VAL A 121 -18.62 -2.77 -1.55
N GLY A 122 -19.60 -1.87 -1.55
CA GLY A 122 -20.55 -1.66 -0.46
C GLY A 122 -21.59 -2.77 -0.31
N ARG A 123 -22.49 -2.62 0.67
CA ARG A 123 -23.53 -3.63 0.98
C ARG A 123 -24.56 -3.79 -0.13
N ASP A 124 -24.74 -2.73 -0.93
CA ASP A 124 -25.61 -2.69 -2.11
C ASP A 124 -24.89 -3.19 -3.37
N LEU A 125 -23.71 -3.82 -3.23
CA LEU A 125 -22.86 -4.29 -4.33
C LEU A 125 -22.39 -3.18 -5.29
N THR A 126 -22.42 -1.94 -4.83
CA THR A 126 -21.93 -0.77 -5.60
C THR A 126 -20.53 -0.41 -5.14
N TRP A 127 -19.67 0.06 -6.05
CA TRP A 127 -18.38 0.60 -5.68
C TRP A 127 -18.56 1.95 -5.01
N ILE A 128 -18.06 2.08 -3.78
CA ILE A 128 -18.16 3.30 -3.00
C ILE A 128 -16.81 3.69 -2.39
N THR A 129 -16.61 4.99 -2.21
CA THR A 129 -15.53 5.54 -1.37
C THR A 129 -16.16 6.33 -0.24
N GLU A 130 -15.89 5.92 1.01
CA GLU A 130 -16.44 6.55 2.21
C GLU A 130 -15.44 7.57 2.78
N PRO A 131 -15.91 8.74 3.26
CA PRO A 131 -15.08 9.68 4.01
C PRO A 131 -14.47 9.01 5.26
N GLY A 132 -13.19 9.23 5.49
CA GLY A 132 -12.47 8.54 6.55
C GLY A 132 -10.96 8.74 6.50
N ALA A 133 -10.28 8.20 7.50
CA ALA A 133 -8.82 8.20 7.58
C ALA A 133 -8.25 6.99 6.82
N PHE A 134 -7.18 7.25 6.08
CA PHE A 134 -6.46 6.24 5.31
C PHE A 134 -4.97 6.31 5.66
N THR A 135 -4.33 5.15 5.71
CA THR A 135 -2.87 5.03 5.87
C THR A 135 -2.25 4.52 4.59
N VAL A 136 -1.30 5.26 4.02
CA VAL A 136 -0.41 4.78 2.95
C VAL A 136 0.82 4.10 3.54
N ARG A 137 1.30 3.03 2.90
CA ARG A 137 2.56 2.36 3.26
C ARG A 137 3.40 2.07 2.02
N ILE A 138 4.70 2.38 2.10
CA ILE A 138 5.71 1.99 1.12
C ILE A 138 6.95 1.54 1.89
N GLY A 139 7.36 0.29 1.70
CA GLY A 139 8.39 -0.33 2.56
C GLY A 139 7.98 -0.25 4.04
N ASP A 140 8.89 0.20 4.88
CA ASP A 140 8.65 0.40 6.32
C ASP A 140 8.13 1.81 6.66
N LEU A 141 7.90 2.65 5.65
CA LEU A 141 7.40 4.02 5.84
C LEU A 141 5.87 4.06 5.74
N SER A 142 5.27 4.94 6.52
CA SER A 142 3.82 5.17 6.49
C SER A 142 3.47 6.64 6.67
N GLY A 143 2.33 7.03 6.13
CA GLY A 143 1.76 8.36 6.26
C GLY A 143 0.24 8.28 6.25
N GLN A 144 -0.43 9.27 6.83
CA GLN A 144 -1.88 9.31 6.96
C GLN A 144 -2.46 10.48 6.18
N PHE A 145 -3.63 10.28 5.60
CA PHE A 145 -4.45 11.33 5.00
C PHE A 145 -5.93 11.01 5.20
N SER A 146 -6.79 12.02 5.05
CA SER A 146 -8.24 11.85 5.14
C SER A 146 -8.88 11.98 3.76
N PHE A 147 -9.78 11.07 3.40
CA PHE A 147 -10.73 11.35 2.33
C PHE A 147 -11.90 12.16 2.92
N VAL A 148 -12.18 13.32 2.34
CA VAL A 148 -13.18 14.27 2.84
C VAL A 148 -14.25 14.55 1.78
N GLY A 149 -15.49 14.74 2.23
CA GLY A 149 -16.65 15.01 1.37
C GLY A 149 -17.81 14.07 1.63
N GLU A 150 -18.64 13.85 0.61
CA GLU A 150 -19.71 12.86 0.64
C GLU A 150 -19.24 11.51 0.08
N VAL A 151 -20.01 10.45 0.34
CA VAL A 151 -19.76 9.13 -0.23
C VAL A 151 -19.84 9.21 -1.75
N VAL A 152 -18.76 8.82 -2.43
CA VAL A 152 -18.72 8.75 -3.89
C VAL A 152 -19.13 7.35 -4.32
N LYS A 153 -20.05 7.24 -5.29
CA LYS A 153 -20.48 5.97 -5.89
C LYS A 153 -20.00 5.87 -7.34
N TYR A 154 -19.65 4.66 -7.80
CA TYR A 154 -19.18 4.37 -9.15
C TYR A 154 -20.01 3.28 -9.84
#